data_AF-A0A938YEY7-F1
#
_entry.id   AF-A0A938YEY7-F1
#
_cell.length_a   1.000
_cell.length_b   1.000
_cell.length_c   1.000
_cell.angle_alpha   90.00
_cell.angle_beta   90.00
_cell.angle_gamma   90.00
#
_symmetry.space_group_name_H-M   'P 1'
#
loop_
_entity.id
_entity.type
_entity.pdbx_description
1 polymer ?
#
loop_
_entity_poly.entity_id
_entity_poly.type
_entity_poly.pdbx_seq_one_letter_code
_entity_poly.pdbx_strand_id
1 'polypeptide(L)'
;MPLAAADAGIFALDEIVLHGWELAVATGQPDTADPGAVRACADFLVDQPRAPQLLGPVVPGPGGRSGARSAQRPGRPGSGPATAAELTTPGPCWPGAGAACEGDRVSSQDRRIYVLVDGENIDATLGVTILGRRPQSDERPRWERLLQWAQQHWGGTPSGLFFLNVPNRSIPGPFVQALVGAGYTPIPLAGPSTVKVVDVAIQRTLDALNDRDGDILLVSHDKDFIPNLRPLVDGVRRIGLAGFTEHMAGAYSELTEQGMEMIDLEDDIAAFNQRLPRIRVIELDAFDPETFLR
;
A
#
# COMPACT_ATOMS: atom_id res chain seq x y z
N MET A 1 6.04 28.09 -7.78
CA MET A 1 5.28 29.28 -8.20
C MET A 1 3.88 29.17 -7.64
N PRO A 2 3.27 30.24 -7.12
CA PRO A 2 1.84 30.22 -6.81
C PRO A 2 1.03 30.06 -8.10
N LEU A 3 0.00 29.20 -8.08
CA LEU A 3 -0.96 29.07 -9.17
C LEU A 3 -1.83 30.32 -9.26
N ALA A 4 -2.24 30.70 -10.48
CA ALA A 4 -3.23 31.75 -10.64
C ALA A 4 -4.56 31.30 -10.02
N ALA A 5 -5.34 32.23 -9.47
CA ALA A 5 -6.59 31.89 -8.77
C ALA A 5 -7.60 31.17 -9.67
N ALA A 6 -7.62 31.49 -10.97
CA ALA A 6 -8.45 30.79 -11.95
C ALA A 6 -8.04 29.32 -12.12
N ASP A 7 -6.73 29.04 -12.17
CA ASP A 7 -6.20 27.68 -12.28
C ASP A 7 -6.48 26.89 -11.01
N ALA A 8 -6.27 27.48 -9.83
CA ALA A 8 -6.60 26.84 -8.57
C ALA A 8 -8.10 26.51 -8.46
N GLY A 9 -8.96 27.38 -9.00
CA GLY A 9 -10.40 27.17 -9.05
C GLY A 9 -10.81 25.99 -9.94
N ILE A 10 -10.22 25.84 -11.13
CA ILE A 10 -10.55 24.73 -12.03
C ILE A 10 -10.02 23.39 -11.50
N PHE A 11 -8.85 23.36 -10.85
CA PHE A 11 -8.37 22.16 -10.16
C PHE A 11 -9.29 21.75 -9.02
N ALA A 12 -9.71 22.68 -8.17
CA ALA A 12 -10.64 22.37 -7.08
C ALA A 12 -12.01 21.87 -7.61
N LEU A 13 -12.48 22.42 -8.74
CA LEU A 13 -13.71 21.97 -9.38
C LEU A 13 -13.57 20.55 -9.94
N ASP A 14 -12.44 20.24 -10.59
CA ASP A 14 -12.14 18.90 -11.13
C ASP A 14 -12.14 17.83 -10.03
N GLU A 15 -11.47 18.08 -8.91
CA GLU A 15 -11.44 17.16 -7.76
C GLU A 15 -12.84 16.89 -7.19
N ILE A 16 -13.67 17.92 -7.07
CA ILE A 16 -15.04 17.78 -6.56
C ILE A 16 -15.92 16.98 -7.53
N VAL A 17 -15.82 17.26 -8.83
CA VAL A 17 -16.61 16.57 -9.86
C VAL A 17 -16.19 15.11 -9.97
N LEU A 18 -14.88 14.84 -10.02
CA LEU A 18 -14.36 13.49 -10.18
C LEU A 18 -14.67 12.61 -8.95
N HIS A 19 -14.33 13.08 -7.75
CA HIS A 19 -14.55 12.30 -6.54
C HIS A 19 -16.03 12.23 -6.15
N GLY A 20 -16.82 13.25 -6.48
CA GLY A 20 -18.28 13.20 -6.35
C GLY A 20 -18.88 12.07 -7.20
N TRP A 21 -18.41 11.94 -8.45
CA TRP A 21 -18.81 10.84 -9.33
C TRP A 21 -18.35 9.47 -8.81
N GLU A 22 -17.08 9.34 -8.36
CA GLU A 22 -16.57 8.08 -7.78
C GLU A 22 -17.38 7.64 -6.56
N LEU A 23 -17.74 8.59 -5.69
CA LEU A 23 -18.56 8.34 -4.52
C LEU A 23 -19.99 7.93 -4.91
N ALA A 24 -20.59 8.59 -5.91
CA ALA A 24 -21.91 8.22 -6.43
C ALA A 24 -21.91 6.79 -6.98
N VAL A 25 -20.89 6.42 -7.76
CA VAL A 25 -20.70 5.05 -8.28
C VAL A 25 -20.51 4.04 -7.15
N ALA A 26 -19.65 4.33 -6.17
CA ALA A 26 -19.36 3.44 -5.05
C ALA A 26 -20.58 3.20 -4.14
N THR A 27 -21.46 4.18 -4.03
CA THR A 27 -22.65 4.12 -3.16
C THR A 27 -23.94 3.77 -3.90
N GLY A 28 -23.89 3.61 -5.22
CA GLY A 28 -25.08 3.36 -6.05
C GLY A 28 -26.06 4.53 -6.09
N GLN A 29 -25.63 5.74 -5.72
CA GLN A 29 -26.43 6.95 -5.79
C GLN A 29 -26.35 7.59 -7.18
N PRO A 30 -27.38 8.34 -7.63
CA PRO A 30 -27.29 9.08 -8.87
C PRO A 30 -26.25 10.19 -8.76
N ASP A 31 -25.44 10.35 -9.80
CA ASP A 31 -24.57 11.52 -9.93
C ASP A 31 -25.42 12.78 -10.14
N THR A 32 -25.14 13.81 -9.36
CA THR A 32 -25.86 15.09 -9.34
C THR A 32 -24.98 16.28 -9.73
N ALA A 33 -23.78 16.01 -10.26
CA ALA A 33 -22.86 17.06 -10.70
C ALA A 33 -23.51 18.00 -11.72
N ASP A 34 -23.28 19.31 -11.55
CA ASP A 34 -23.78 20.32 -12.47
C ASP A 34 -23.20 20.08 -13.88
N PRO A 35 -24.03 19.96 -14.93
CA PRO A 35 -23.54 19.72 -16.29
C PRO A 35 -22.57 20.79 -16.81
N GLY A 36 -22.69 22.04 -16.33
CA GLY A 36 -21.76 23.13 -16.65
C GLY A 36 -20.39 22.92 -16.01
N ALA A 37 -20.35 22.48 -14.75
CA ALA A 37 -19.11 22.10 -14.06
C ALA A 37 -18.41 20.92 -14.74
N VAL A 38 -19.15 19.86 -15.08
CA VAL A 38 -18.62 18.70 -15.83
C VAL A 38 -18.03 19.15 -17.16
N ARG A 39 -18.69 20.07 -17.86
CA ARG A 39 -18.20 20.61 -19.13
C ARG A 39 -16.91 21.40 -18.95
N ALA A 40 -16.84 22.26 -17.94
CA ALA A 40 -15.65 23.06 -17.64
C ALA A 40 -14.43 22.18 -17.32
N CYS A 41 -14.61 21.13 -16.51
CA CYS A 41 -13.55 20.15 -16.22
C CYS A 41 -13.12 19.38 -17.48
N ALA A 42 -14.09 18.94 -18.31
CA ALA A 42 -13.79 18.25 -19.55
C ALA A 42 -12.99 19.13 -20.53
N ASP A 43 -13.38 20.39 -20.71
CA ASP A 43 -12.68 21.34 -21.59
C ASP A 43 -11.27 21.65 -21.03
N PHE A 44 -11.12 21.81 -19.71
CA PHE A 44 -9.82 21.97 -19.06
C PHE A 44 -8.88 20.79 -19.34
N LEU A 45 -9.37 19.55 -19.19
CA LEU A 45 -8.57 18.33 -19.40
C LEU A 45 -8.19 18.09 -20.86
N VAL A 46 -8.96 18.60 -21.82
CA VAL A 46 -8.64 18.48 -23.27
C VAL A 46 -7.36 19.23 -23.61
N ASP A 47 -7.12 20.37 -22.97
CA ASP A 47 -5.98 21.25 -23.25
C ASP A 47 -4.73 20.88 -22.44
N GLN A 48 -4.81 19.90 -21.52
CA GLN A 48 -3.68 19.45 -20.73
C GLN A 48 -2.79 18.43 -21.48
N PRO A 49 -1.47 18.43 -21.24
CA PRO A 49 -0.58 17.41 -21.77
C PRO A 49 -1.00 16.03 -21.27
N ARG A 50 -1.29 15.10 -22.19
CA ARG A 50 -1.71 13.75 -21.81
C ARG A 50 -0.53 12.94 -21.30
N ALA A 51 -0.59 12.55 -20.04
CA ALA A 51 0.20 11.44 -19.51
C ALA A 51 -0.58 10.14 -19.73
N PRO A 52 -0.09 9.19 -20.55
CA PRO A 52 -0.79 7.93 -20.85
C PRO A 52 -1.12 7.10 -19.59
N GLN A 53 -0.32 7.26 -18.53
CA GLN A 53 -0.55 6.67 -17.22
C GLN A 53 -1.64 7.34 -16.37
N LEU A 54 -2.14 8.52 -16.76
CA LEU A 54 -3.07 9.34 -15.97
C LEU A 54 -4.45 9.48 -16.66
N LEU A 55 -4.45 9.64 -17.99
CA LEU A 55 -5.67 9.84 -18.78
C LEU A 55 -5.74 8.80 -19.90
N GLY A 56 -6.84 8.04 -19.92
CA GLY A 56 -7.14 7.08 -20.97
C GLY A 56 -7.50 7.75 -22.30
N PRO A 57 -7.65 6.97 -23.39
CA PRO A 57 -8.14 7.52 -24.66
C PRO A 57 -9.52 8.16 -24.48
N VAL A 58 -9.76 9.29 -25.15
CA VAL A 58 -11.08 9.94 -25.18
C VAL A 58 -12.07 8.99 -25.84
N VAL A 59 -13.17 8.69 -25.15
CA VAL A 59 -14.20 7.77 -25.66
C VAL A 59 -15.45 8.59 -26.00
N PRO A 60 -16.02 8.46 -27.20
CA PRO A 60 -17.30 9.08 -27.53
C PRO A 60 -18.40 8.54 -26.60
N GLY A 61 -19.11 9.42 -25.91
CA GLY A 61 -20.30 9.07 -25.16
C GLY A 61 -21.51 8.80 -26.07
N PRO A 62 -22.58 8.16 -25.55
CA PRO A 62 -23.80 7.95 -26.31
C PRO A 62 -24.39 9.31 -26.70
N GLY A 63 -24.57 9.55 -28.01
CA GLY A 63 -25.12 10.81 -28.53
C GLY A 63 -24.09 11.79 -29.15
N GLY A 64 -22.86 11.35 -29.46
CA GLY A 64 -21.89 12.17 -30.21
C GLY A 64 -21.20 13.26 -29.38
N ARG A 65 -21.24 13.15 -28.04
CA ARG A 65 -20.47 14.02 -27.14
C ARG A 65 -19.22 13.28 -26.66
N SER A 66 -18.05 13.81 -26.99
CA SER A 66 -16.75 13.29 -26.56
C SER A 66 -16.54 13.53 -25.06
N GLY A 67 -16.17 12.49 -24.30
CA GLY A 67 -15.75 12.59 -22.90
C GLY A 67 -14.48 11.78 -22.66
N ALA A 68 -13.55 12.30 -21.86
CA ALA A 68 -12.37 11.54 -21.43
C ALA A 68 -12.78 10.51 -20.37
N ARG A 69 -12.37 9.25 -20.51
CA ARG A 69 -12.45 8.26 -19.43
C ARG A 69 -11.09 8.22 -18.72
N SER A 70 -11.08 8.35 -17.40
CA SER A 70 -9.94 7.93 -16.59
C SER A 70 -9.79 6.41 -16.73
N ALA A 71 -8.59 5.96 -17.08
CA ALA A 71 -8.29 4.55 -17.24
C ALA A 71 -7.81 3.98 -15.91
N GLN A 72 -8.73 3.53 -15.07
CA GLN A 72 -8.42 2.58 -14.00
C GLN A 72 -9.31 1.34 -14.12
N ARG A 73 -8.84 0.36 -14.89
CA ARG A 73 -9.16 -1.06 -14.72
C ARG A 73 -8.25 -1.95 -15.59
N PRO A 74 -7.55 -2.96 -15.03
CA PRO A 74 -7.07 -4.12 -15.77
C PRO A 74 -8.18 -5.19 -15.85
N GLY A 75 -8.18 -5.95 -16.95
CA GLY A 75 -9.35 -6.65 -17.48
C GLY A 75 -9.69 -8.03 -16.88
N ARG A 76 -10.86 -8.53 -17.29
CA ARG A 76 -11.18 -9.96 -17.41
C ARG A 76 -11.86 -10.20 -18.78
N PRO A 77 -11.64 -11.34 -19.45
CA PRO A 77 -12.03 -11.53 -20.84
C PRO A 77 -13.43 -12.14 -20.99
N GLY A 78 -14.12 -11.73 -22.07
CA GLY A 78 -15.14 -12.52 -22.76
C GLY A 78 -16.60 -12.39 -22.28
N SER A 79 -17.40 -11.59 -22.97
CA SER A 79 -18.71 -11.98 -23.54
C SER A 79 -19.37 -10.76 -24.20
N GLY A 80 -20.04 -10.99 -25.34
CA GLY A 80 -20.66 -9.97 -26.20
C GLY A 80 -21.90 -9.28 -25.59
N PRO A 81 -22.57 -8.42 -26.38
CA PRO A 81 -23.48 -7.41 -25.84
C PRO A 81 -24.84 -8.02 -25.49
N ALA A 82 -25.31 -7.80 -24.26
CA ALA A 82 -26.69 -8.07 -23.87
C ALA A 82 -27.38 -6.75 -23.49
N THR A 83 -28.48 -6.52 -24.19
CA THR A 83 -29.40 -5.38 -24.13
C THR A 83 -30.12 -5.26 -22.78
N ALA A 84 -30.50 -4.03 -22.46
CA ALA A 84 -31.30 -3.65 -21.30
C ALA A 84 -32.65 -4.39 -21.21
N ALA A 85 -32.93 -5.00 -20.06
CA ALA A 85 -34.28 -5.27 -19.55
C ALA A 85 -34.24 -5.60 -18.05
N GLU A 86 -35.22 -5.06 -17.33
CA GLU A 86 -35.73 -5.48 -16.01
C GLU A 86 -34.88 -5.29 -14.76
N LEU A 87 -35.01 -4.09 -14.17
CA LEU A 87 -34.95 -3.90 -12.72
C LEU A 87 -36.25 -4.44 -12.10
N THR A 88 -36.29 -5.73 -11.76
CA THR A 88 -37.27 -6.26 -10.79
C THR A 88 -36.67 -6.21 -9.39
N THR A 89 -37.25 -5.38 -8.54
CA THR A 89 -37.02 -5.32 -7.09
C THR A 89 -37.41 -6.64 -6.42
N PRO A 90 -36.62 -7.19 -5.47
CA PRO A 90 -37.14 -8.15 -4.51
C PRO A 90 -37.55 -7.44 -3.22
N GLY A 91 -38.81 -7.63 -2.82
CA GLY A 91 -39.36 -7.22 -1.53
C GLY A 91 -38.81 -8.04 -0.34
N PRO A 92 -39.22 -7.70 0.90
CA PRO A 92 -38.57 -8.19 2.11
C PRO A 92 -39.04 -9.61 2.49
N CYS A 93 -38.09 -10.51 2.74
CA CYS A 93 -38.36 -11.83 3.33
C CYS A 93 -38.11 -11.81 4.84
N TRP A 94 -39.14 -12.24 5.60
CA TRP A 94 -39.13 -12.44 7.05
C TRP A 94 -38.43 -13.77 7.44
N PRO A 95 -37.99 -13.95 8.70
CA PRO A 95 -37.08 -15.03 9.10
C PRO A 95 -37.85 -16.31 9.47
N GLY A 96 -37.31 -17.46 9.06
CA GLY A 96 -37.69 -18.75 9.64
C GLY A 96 -37.66 -19.94 8.69
N ALA A 97 -36.46 -20.44 8.37
CA ALA A 97 -36.22 -21.87 8.10
C ALA A 97 -34.71 -22.10 8.06
N GLY A 98 -34.22 -23.03 8.88
CA GLY A 98 -32.80 -23.30 9.06
C GLY A 98 -32.08 -23.71 7.78
N ALA A 99 -30.98 -23.02 7.51
CA ALA A 99 -29.83 -23.51 6.78
C ALA A 99 -28.59 -23.06 7.56
N ALA A 100 -27.61 -23.94 7.64
CA ALA A 100 -26.45 -23.87 8.52
C ALA A 100 -25.77 -22.49 8.53
N CYS A 101 -25.23 -22.11 9.70
CA CYS A 101 -24.31 -21.00 9.84
C CYS A 101 -23.06 -21.28 8.99
N GLU A 102 -23.10 -20.87 7.73
CA GLU A 102 -21.91 -20.68 6.92
C GLU A 102 -21.20 -19.46 7.51
N GLY A 103 -20.20 -19.73 8.34
CA GLY A 103 -19.44 -18.71 9.05
C GLY A 103 -18.93 -17.63 8.11
N ASP A 104 -18.94 -16.40 8.61
CA ASP A 104 -18.35 -15.20 8.01
C ASP A 104 -17.00 -15.52 7.35
N ARG A 105 -17.01 -15.82 6.05
CA ARG A 105 -15.82 -15.65 5.23
C ARG A 105 -15.78 -14.16 4.92
N VAL A 106 -15.18 -13.38 5.82
CA VAL A 106 -14.72 -12.02 5.49
C VAL A 106 -14.02 -12.13 4.15
N SER A 107 -14.50 -11.41 3.14
CA SER A 107 -13.92 -11.47 1.82
C SER A 107 -12.43 -11.12 1.96
N SER A 108 -11.53 -11.86 1.30
CA SER A 108 -10.08 -11.61 1.44
C SER A 108 -9.67 -10.18 1.09
N GLN A 109 -10.54 -9.42 0.40
CA GLN A 109 -10.37 -8.01 0.07
C GLN A 109 -10.64 -7.05 1.26
N ASP A 110 -11.53 -7.42 2.18
CA ASP A 110 -11.88 -6.58 3.35
C ASP A 110 -10.85 -6.68 4.50
N ARG A 111 -9.93 -7.63 4.42
CA ARG A 111 -8.94 -7.89 5.46
C ARG A 111 -7.83 -6.84 5.44
N ARG A 112 -7.58 -6.17 6.57
CA ARG A 112 -6.54 -5.15 6.68
C ARG A 112 -5.17 -5.79 6.88
N ILE A 113 -4.16 -5.25 6.20
CA ILE A 113 -2.75 -5.61 6.41
C ILE A 113 -2.03 -4.40 6.99
N TYR A 114 -1.61 -4.46 8.25
CA TYR A 114 -0.85 -3.39 8.89
C TYR A 114 0.63 -3.54 8.55
N VAL A 115 1.15 -2.63 7.74
CA VAL A 115 2.56 -2.62 7.34
C VAL A 115 3.29 -1.59 8.20
N LEU A 116 4.12 -2.05 9.15
CA LEU A 116 4.82 -1.21 10.11
C LEU A 116 6.27 -1.05 9.69
N VAL A 117 6.68 0.16 9.31
CA VAL A 117 8.03 0.39 8.75
C VAL A 117 8.92 1.15 9.71
N ASP A 118 9.99 0.50 10.14
CA ASP A 118 11.13 1.12 10.80
C ASP A 118 12.14 1.62 9.77
N GLY A 119 11.86 2.78 9.17
CA GLY A 119 12.67 3.28 8.06
C GLY A 119 14.11 3.60 8.45
N GLU A 120 14.34 4.05 9.70
CA GLU A 120 15.70 4.34 10.19
C GLU A 120 16.52 3.07 10.32
N ASN A 121 15.94 1.98 10.82
CA ASN A 121 16.61 0.69 10.89
C ASN A 121 16.99 0.15 9.51
N ILE A 122 16.08 0.22 8.53
CA ILE A 122 16.37 -0.24 7.16
C ILE A 122 17.45 0.63 6.50
N ASP A 123 17.34 1.95 6.59
CA ASP A 123 18.33 2.88 6.02
C ASP A 123 19.71 2.70 6.68
N ALA A 124 19.76 2.47 7.99
CA ALA A 124 20.99 2.24 8.73
C ALA A 124 21.67 0.95 8.27
N THR A 125 20.94 -0.16 8.18
CA THR A 125 21.48 -1.45 7.70
C THR A 125 21.95 -1.35 6.26
N LEU A 126 21.14 -0.74 5.38
CA LEU A 126 21.51 -0.54 3.98
C LEU A 126 22.79 0.31 3.84
N GLY A 127 22.85 1.44 4.54
CA GLY A 127 23.96 2.38 4.41
C GLY A 127 25.24 1.90 5.09
N VAL A 128 25.16 1.43 6.33
CA VAL A 128 26.33 1.08 7.13
C VAL A 128 26.85 -0.32 6.77
N THR A 129 25.95 -1.31 6.71
CA THR A 129 26.34 -2.72 6.61
C THR A 129 26.49 -3.17 5.17
N ILE A 130 25.54 -2.82 4.29
CA ILE A 130 25.52 -3.31 2.90
C ILE A 130 26.41 -2.45 1.99
N LEU A 131 26.24 -1.12 2.03
CA LEU A 131 26.94 -0.21 1.11
C LEU A 131 28.24 0.37 1.70
N GLY A 132 28.39 0.39 3.02
CA GLY A 132 29.50 1.10 3.69
C GLY A 132 29.50 2.62 3.48
N ARG A 133 28.40 3.19 2.98
CA ARG A 133 28.20 4.62 2.74
C ARG A 133 26.71 4.96 2.72
N ARG A 134 26.39 6.26 2.78
CA ARG A 134 25.00 6.71 2.63
C ARG A 134 24.43 6.26 1.27
N PRO A 135 23.25 5.62 1.24
CA PRO A 135 22.62 5.18 0.00
C PRO A 135 22.20 6.37 -0.86
N GLN A 136 22.41 6.26 -2.17
CA GLN A 136 21.90 7.19 -3.18
C GLN A 136 20.39 7.00 -3.38
N SER A 137 19.75 7.90 -4.13
CA SER A 137 18.29 7.90 -4.28
C SER A 137 17.75 6.68 -5.05
N ASP A 138 18.54 6.15 -5.97
CA ASP A 138 18.26 4.98 -6.79
C ASP A 138 18.52 3.65 -6.07
N GLU A 139 19.43 3.66 -5.09
CA GLU A 139 19.76 2.54 -4.20
C GLU A 139 18.79 2.36 -3.04
N ARG A 140 17.89 3.32 -2.82
CA ARG A 140 16.87 3.25 -1.74
C ARG A 140 15.69 2.36 -2.12
N PRO A 141 15.06 1.70 -1.14
CA PRO A 141 13.86 0.91 -1.37
C PRO A 141 12.75 1.75 -2.03
N ARG A 142 12.07 1.15 -3.00
CA ARG A 142 10.82 1.62 -3.60
C ARG A 142 9.68 1.13 -2.74
N TRP A 143 9.33 1.90 -1.72
CA TRP A 143 8.35 1.52 -0.70
C TRP A 143 6.97 1.17 -1.29
N GLU A 144 6.58 1.75 -2.43
CA GLU A 144 5.33 1.35 -3.08
C GLU A 144 5.29 -0.14 -3.44
N ARG A 145 6.44 -0.76 -3.75
CA ARG A 145 6.53 -2.19 -4.09
C ARG A 145 6.23 -3.08 -2.89
N LEU A 146 6.52 -2.63 -1.67
CA LEU A 146 6.21 -3.38 -0.45
C LEU A 146 4.69 -3.49 -0.22
N LEU A 147 3.96 -2.38 -0.36
CA LEU A 147 2.49 -2.41 -0.23
C LEU A 147 1.85 -3.23 -1.35
N GLN A 148 2.34 -3.09 -2.58
CA GLN A 148 1.88 -3.89 -3.73
C GLN A 148 2.12 -5.38 -3.50
N TRP A 149 3.32 -5.75 -3.05
CA TRP A 149 3.67 -7.13 -2.72
C TRP A 149 2.75 -7.68 -1.62
N ALA A 150 2.55 -6.94 -0.52
CA ALA A 150 1.70 -7.37 0.58
C ALA A 150 0.25 -7.61 0.12
N GLN A 151 -0.29 -6.72 -0.72
CA GLN A 151 -1.62 -6.90 -1.31
C GLN A 151 -1.71 -8.14 -2.20
N GLN A 152 -0.72 -8.36 -3.07
CA GLN A 152 -0.70 -9.48 -4.03
C GLN A 152 -0.48 -10.82 -3.34
N HIS A 153 0.43 -10.88 -2.37
CA HIS A 153 0.80 -12.11 -1.67
C HIS A 153 -0.22 -12.51 -0.61
N TRP A 154 -0.72 -11.56 0.18
CA TRP A 154 -1.61 -11.88 1.29
C TRP A 154 -3.10 -11.79 1.00
N GLY A 155 -3.49 -10.97 0.02
CA GLY A 155 -4.89 -10.61 -0.20
C GLY A 155 -5.40 -9.74 0.95
N GLY A 156 -5.82 -8.52 0.63
CA GLY A 156 -6.30 -7.55 1.61
C GLY A 156 -6.00 -6.12 1.19
N THR A 157 -6.24 -5.20 2.11
CA THR A 157 -5.97 -3.77 1.92
C THR A 157 -4.81 -3.34 2.83
N PRO A 158 -3.61 -3.09 2.28
CA PRO A 158 -2.47 -2.61 3.04
C PRO A 158 -2.70 -1.24 3.67
N SER A 159 -2.15 -1.09 4.87
CA SER A 159 -2.13 0.13 5.67
C SER A 159 -0.70 0.41 6.10
N GLY A 160 0.01 1.19 5.29
CA GLY A 160 1.40 1.55 5.57
C GLY A 160 1.51 2.59 6.69
N LEU A 161 2.16 2.23 7.79
CA LEU A 161 2.58 3.13 8.86
C LEU A 161 4.10 3.25 8.85
N PHE A 162 4.61 4.46 8.62
CA PHE A 162 6.05 4.69 8.46
C PHE A 162 6.58 5.53 9.62
N PHE A 163 7.36 4.94 10.51
CA PHE A 163 7.81 5.58 11.75
C PHE A 163 9.10 6.37 11.52
N LEU A 164 9.12 7.63 11.97
CA LEU A 164 10.23 8.56 11.73
C LEU A 164 10.68 9.21 13.04
N ASN A 165 11.95 9.12 13.37
CA ASN A 165 12.53 9.90 14.46
C ASN A 165 12.86 11.34 13.99
N VAL A 166 12.21 12.33 14.60
CA VAL A 166 12.41 13.77 14.33
C VAL A 166 12.84 14.48 15.61
N PRO A 167 14.07 14.24 16.12
CA PRO A 167 14.52 14.75 17.42
C PRO A 167 14.51 16.29 17.49
N ASN A 168 14.76 16.94 16.35
CA ASN A 168 14.75 18.40 16.24
C ASN A 168 13.38 18.99 15.87
N ARG A 169 12.33 18.17 15.84
CA ARG A 169 10.97 18.54 15.40
C ARG A 169 10.92 19.17 13.99
N SER A 170 11.97 18.95 13.20
CA SER A 170 12.06 19.36 11.81
C SER A 170 11.71 18.16 10.94
N ILE A 171 10.58 18.25 10.24
CA ILE A 171 10.07 17.18 9.39
C ILE A 171 10.70 17.31 8.00
N PRO A 172 11.36 16.27 7.46
CA PRO A 172 11.91 16.32 6.11
C PRO A 172 10.79 16.33 5.05
N GLY A 173 10.32 17.52 4.68
CA GLY A 173 9.15 17.73 3.81
C GLY A 173 9.14 16.88 2.53
N PRO A 174 10.20 16.89 1.69
CA PRO A 174 10.25 16.10 0.46
C PRO A 174 10.12 14.60 0.69
N PHE A 175 10.73 14.09 1.77
CA PHE A 175 10.69 12.67 2.10
C PHE A 175 9.29 12.25 2.58
N VAL A 176 8.67 13.06 3.45
CA VAL A 176 7.28 12.82 3.91
C VAL A 176 6.30 12.86 2.75
N GLN A 177 6.45 13.81 1.82
CA GLN A 177 5.62 13.87 0.61
C GLN A 177 5.80 12.62 -0.26
N ALA A 178 7.02 12.12 -0.42
CA ALA A 178 7.27 10.88 -1.15
C ALA A 178 6.61 9.67 -0.48
N LEU A 179 6.63 9.58 0.86
CA LEU A 179 5.95 8.52 1.60
C LEU A 179 4.42 8.56 1.41
N VAL A 180 3.82 9.75 1.50
CA VAL A 180 2.38 9.92 1.24
C VAL A 180 2.04 9.54 -0.20
N GLY A 181 2.84 9.97 -1.17
CA GLY A 181 2.68 9.58 -2.58
C GLY A 181 2.84 8.08 -2.84
N ALA A 182 3.63 7.39 -2.01
CA ALA A 182 3.78 5.92 -2.03
C ALA A 182 2.67 5.18 -1.27
N GLY A 183 1.68 5.88 -0.69
CA GLY A 183 0.55 5.28 0.03
C GLY A 183 0.78 5.02 1.51
N TYR A 184 1.81 5.61 2.12
CA TYR A 184 2.08 5.47 3.56
C TYR A 184 1.50 6.62 4.37
N THR A 185 1.21 6.33 5.64
CA THR A 185 0.97 7.33 6.69
C THR A 185 2.28 7.54 7.47
N PRO A 186 2.96 8.70 7.30
CA PRO A 186 4.17 9.00 8.05
C PRO A 186 3.84 9.35 9.51
N ILE A 187 4.56 8.76 10.45
CA ILE A 187 4.40 8.93 11.90
C ILE A 187 5.67 9.58 12.46
N PRO A 188 5.77 10.93 12.44
CA PRO A 188 6.90 11.63 13.04
C PRO A 188 6.83 11.58 14.57
N LEU A 189 7.92 11.13 15.19
CA LEU A 189 8.07 10.92 16.62
C LEU A 189 9.21 11.78 17.16
N ALA A 190 9.03 12.33 18.35
CA ALA A 190 10.07 13.05 19.06
C ALA A 190 10.07 12.65 20.54
N GLY A 191 11.26 12.52 21.10
CA GLY A 191 11.46 12.16 22.50
C GLY A 191 12.90 12.39 22.93
N PRO A 192 13.25 12.04 24.19
CA PRO A 192 14.63 12.16 24.68
C PRO A 192 15.59 11.34 23.81
N SER A 193 16.83 11.82 23.63
CA SER A 193 17.85 11.14 22.82
C SER A 193 18.27 9.77 23.37
N THR A 194 17.99 9.50 24.64
CA THR A 194 18.23 8.20 25.30
C THR A 194 17.15 7.17 24.98
N VAL A 195 16.05 7.57 24.33
CA VAL A 195 14.91 6.71 24.01
C VAL A 195 14.91 6.43 22.52
N LYS A 196 14.90 5.14 22.15
CA LYS A 196 14.61 4.70 20.80
C LYS A 196 13.11 4.89 20.50
N VAL A 197 12.73 6.12 20.12
CA VAL A 197 11.32 6.50 20.01
C VAL A 197 10.54 5.70 18.98
N VAL A 198 11.19 5.29 17.88
CA VAL A 198 10.60 4.47 16.81
C VAL A 198 10.27 3.08 17.34
N ASP A 199 11.23 2.39 17.97
CA ASP A 199 11.03 1.08 18.60
C ASP A 199 9.86 1.11 19.58
N VAL A 200 9.84 2.11 20.48
CA VAL A 200 8.76 2.25 21.48
C VAL A 200 7.40 2.45 20.81
N ALA A 201 7.33 3.21 19.72
CA ALA A 201 6.08 3.44 19.00
C ALA A 201 5.59 2.19 18.26
N ILE A 202 6.51 1.43 17.64
CA ILE A 202 6.18 0.16 16.98
C ILE A 202 5.71 -0.85 18.02
N GLN A 203 6.40 -1.01 19.15
CA GLN A 203 5.98 -1.89 20.24
C GLN A 203 4.56 -1.55 20.74
N ARG A 204 4.28 -0.27 21.01
CA ARG A 204 2.93 0.18 21.39
C ARG A 204 1.88 -0.08 20.31
N THR A 205 2.27 -0.01 19.04
CA THR A 205 1.38 -0.30 17.92
C THR A 205 1.08 -1.79 17.86
N LEU A 206 2.08 -2.66 18.00
CA LEU A 206 1.91 -4.10 18.07
C LEU A 206 1.04 -4.50 19.27
N ASP A 207 1.27 -3.89 20.44
CA ASP A 207 0.44 -4.13 21.63
C ASP A 207 -1.03 -3.81 21.37
N ALA A 208 -1.30 -2.66 20.74
CA ALA A 208 -2.66 -2.24 20.39
C ALA A 208 -3.31 -3.11 19.28
N LEU A 209 -2.52 -3.87 18.52
CA LEU A 209 -2.99 -4.79 17.49
C LEU A 209 -3.41 -6.16 18.04
N ASN A 210 -3.12 -6.48 19.32
CA ASN A 210 -3.64 -7.70 19.95
C ASN A 210 -5.17 -7.72 19.95
N ASP A 211 -5.80 -6.58 20.20
CA ASP A 211 -7.26 -6.42 20.28
C ASP A 211 -7.92 -6.09 18.92
N ARG A 212 -7.21 -6.29 17.80
CA ARG A 212 -7.67 -5.94 16.45
C ARG A 212 -7.45 -7.08 15.48
N ASP A 213 -8.40 -7.26 14.58
CA ASP A 213 -8.24 -8.14 13.41
C ASP A 213 -7.33 -7.49 12.36
N GLY A 214 -6.53 -8.31 11.69
CA GLY A 214 -5.69 -7.92 10.57
C GLY A 214 -4.33 -8.62 10.57
N ASP A 215 -3.75 -8.72 9.39
CA ASP A 215 -2.39 -9.21 9.23
C ASP A 215 -1.37 -8.14 9.57
N ILE A 216 -0.16 -8.56 9.89
CA ILE A 216 0.91 -7.66 10.30
C ILE A 216 2.16 -7.98 9.50
N LEU A 217 2.67 -6.97 8.81
CA LEU A 217 3.97 -7.01 8.15
C LEU A 217 4.88 -5.99 8.85
N LEU A 218 5.79 -6.47 9.68
CA LEU A 218 6.79 -5.63 10.31
C LEU A 218 8.02 -5.52 9.40
N VAL A 219 8.51 -4.32 9.16
CA VAL A 219 9.73 -4.08 8.39
C VAL A 219 10.82 -3.59 9.32
N SER A 220 11.70 -4.48 9.76
CA SER A 220 12.82 -4.20 10.66
C SER A 220 13.77 -5.39 10.73
N HIS A 221 14.95 -5.17 11.34
CA HIS A 221 15.89 -6.21 11.74
C HIS A 221 16.01 -6.37 13.26
N ASP A 222 15.33 -5.53 14.06
CA ASP A 222 15.53 -5.50 15.51
C ASP A 222 14.72 -6.60 16.23
N LYS A 223 15.42 -7.49 16.93
CA LYS A 223 14.85 -8.59 17.73
C LYS A 223 14.02 -8.11 18.92
N ASP A 224 14.14 -6.84 19.32
CA ASP A 224 13.43 -6.26 20.47
C ASP A 224 11.89 -6.28 20.29
N PHE A 225 11.39 -6.58 19.08
CA PHE A 225 9.95 -6.74 18.79
C PHE A 225 9.41 -8.16 19.04
N ILE A 226 10.27 -9.17 19.23
CA ILE A 226 9.85 -10.58 19.44
C ILE A 226 8.81 -10.73 20.57
N PRO A 227 8.97 -10.10 21.76
CA PRO A 227 7.99 -10.22 22.84
C PRO A 227 6.60 -9.72 22.44
N ASN A 228 6.51 -8.69 21.60
CA ASN A 228 5.24 -8.12 21.14
C ASN A 228 4.65 -8.94 19.97
N LEU A 229 5.47 -9.56 19.14
CA LEU A 229 5.02 -10.42 18.03
C LEU A 229 4.53 -11.79 18.49
N ARG A 230 5.15 -12.38 19.51
CA ARG A 230 4.79 -13.72 20.01
C ARG A 230 3.29 -13.92 20.31
N PRO A 231 2.58 -13.01 21.02
CA PRO A 231 1.15 -13.18 21.26
C PRO A 231 0.28 -13.01 19.98
N LEU A 232 0.82 -12.37 18.94
CA LEU A 232 0.12 -12.13 17.68
C LEU A 232 0.22 -13.31 16.71
N VAL A 233 1.17 -14.23 16.91
CA VAL A 233 1.27 -15.48 16.14
C VAL A 233 0.25 -16.48 16.69
N ASP A 234 -1.03 -16.22 16.42
CA ASP A 234 -2.18 -17.00 16.90
C ASP A 234 -2.58 -18.16 15.95
N GLY A 235 -1.89 -18.30 14.82
CA GLY A 235 -2.18 -19.29 13.77
C GLY A 235 -3.38 -18.93 12.88
N VAL A 236 -4.02 -17.78 13.10
CA VAL A 236 -5.17 -17.30 12.32
C VAL A 236 -4.77 -16.10 11.46
N ARG A 237 -4.08 -15.11 12.04
CA ARG A 237 -3.57 -13.95 11.29
C ARG A 237 -2.22 -14.27 10.66
N ARG A 238 -1.91 -13.64 9.53
CA ARG A 238 -0.59 -13.71 8.91
C ARG A 238 0.31 -12.69 9.60
N ILE A 239 1.48 -13.15 10.02
CA ILE A 239 2.54 -12.31 10.55
C ILE A 239 3.74 -12.49 9.63
N GLY A 240 4.30 -11.38 9.17
CA GLY A 240 5.51 -11.36 8.37
C GLY A 240 6.54 -10.39 8.93
N LEU A 241 7.81 -10.74 8.78
CA LEU A 241 8.94 -9.87 9.03
C LEU A 241 9.69 -9.64 7.71
N ALA A 242 9.76 -8.38 7.27
CA ALA A 242 10.44 -7.97 6.05
C ALA A 242 11.73 -7.18 6.32
N GLY A 243 12.77 -7.43 5.53
CA GLY A 243 14.08 -6.78 5.61
C GLY A 243 15.15 -7.59 4.86
N PHE A 244 16.40 -7.49 5.27
CA PHE A 244 17.51 -8.31 4.77
C PHE A 244 17.65 -9.56 5.65
N THR A 245 17.31 -10.72 5.09
CA THR A 245 17.17 -11.99 5.82
C THR A 245 18.45 -12.41 6.58
N GLU A 246 19.63 -12.11 6.06
CA GLU A 246 20.94 -12.36 6.70
C GLU A 246 21.15 -11.58 8.00
N HIS A 247 20.39 -10.50 8.21
CA HIS A 247 20.44 -9.69 9.43
C HIS A 247 19.36 -10.07 10.45
N MET A 248 18.51 -11.06 10.13
CA MET A 248 17.46 -11.56 11.03
C MET A 248 17.66 -13.03 11.39
N ALA A 249 18.40 -13.77 10.56
CA ALA A 249 18.57 -15.22 10.66
C ALA A 249 19.05 -15.64 12.06
N GLY A 250 18.16 -16.31 12.79
CA GLY A 250 18.40 -16.86 14.12
C GLY A 250 17.68 -16.18 15.27
N ALA A 251 17.32 -14.89 15.17
CA ALA A 251 16.57 -14.23 16.24
C ALA A 251 15.09 -14.66 16.26
N TYR A 252 14.53 -14.97 15.09
CA TYR A 252 13.10 -15.20 14.89
C TYR A 252 12.72 -16.67 14.65
N SER A 253 13.64 -17.62 14.81
CA SER A 253 13.42 -19.03 14.43
C SER A 253 12.18 -19.64 15.08
N GLU A 254 11.95 -19.36 16.37
CA GLU A 254 10.78 -19.87 17.09
C GLU A 254 9.46 -19.36 16.50
N LEU A 255 9.41 -18.07 16.09
CA LEU A 255 8.21 -17.48 15.51
C LEU A 255 7.99 -17.98 14.07
N THR A 256 9.07 -18.21 13.32
CA THR A 256 9.00 -18.80 11.97
C THR A 256 8.46 -20.23 12.02
N GLU A 257 8.87 -21.04 13.00
CA GLU A 257 8.31 -22.38 13.24
C GLU A 257 6.82 -22.35 13.58
N GLN A 258 6.34 -21.24 14.16
CA GLN A 258 4.93 -21.01 14.50
C GLN A 258 4.12 -20.39 13.34
N GLY A 259 4.72 -20.24 12.16
CA GLY A 259 4.04 -19.77 10.95
C GLY A 259 4.27 -18.31 10.59
N MET A 260 5.18 -17.61 11.26
CA MET A 260 5.61 -16.27 10.83
C MET A 260 6.43 -16.36 9.54
N GLU A 261 6.08 -15.55 8.53
CA GLU A 261 6.80 -15.48 7.26
C GLU A 261 8.03 -14.56 7.37
N MET A 262 9.16 -15.00 6.82
CA MET A 262 10.37 -14.19 6.66
C MET A 262 10.47 -13.75 5.21
N ILE A 263 10.56 -12.45 4.95
CA ILE A 263 10.42 -11.87 3.61
C ILE A 263 11.63 -10.99 3.30
N ASP A 264 12.34 -11.29 2.22
CA ASP A 264 13.50 -10.53 1.77
C ASP A 264 13.08 -9.28 0.97
N LEU A 265 13.59 -8.11 1.35
CA LEU A 265 13.29 -6.86 0.63
C LEU A 265 13.77 -6.87 -0.82
N GLU A 266 14.85 -7.58 -1.14
CA GLU A 266 15.42 -7.57 -2.49
C GLU A 266 14.87 -8.70 -3.36
N ASP A 267 14.87 -9.94 -2.87
CA ASP A 267 14.47 -11.07 -3.72
C ASP A 267 12.95 -11.25 -3.77
N ASP A 268 12.26 -11.18 -2.62
CA ASP A 268 10.82 -11.47 -2.56
C ASP A 268 10.00 -10.25 -2.97
N ILE A 269 10.34 -9.08 -2.43
CA ILE A 269 9.59 -7.83 -2.69
C ILE A 269 10.09 -7.09 -3.93
N ALA A 270 11.32 -7.37 -4.37
CA ALA A 270 11.99 -6.62 -5.44
C ALA A 270 11.99 -5.10 -5.16
N ALA A 271 12.27 -4.68 -3.92
CA ALA A 271 12.16 -3.28 -3.51
C ALA A 271 13.22 -2.36 -4.14
N PHE A 272 14.27 -2.90 -4.78
CA PHE A 272 15.40 -2.11 -5.30
C PHE A 272 15.42 -2.07 -6.84
N ASN A 273 16.00 -1.02 -7.43
CA ASN A 273 16.14 -0.92 -8.90
C ASN A 273 17.40 -1.59 -9.43
N GLN A 274 18.33 -1.87 -8.54
CA GLN A 274 19.61 -2.51 -8.82
C GLN A 274 19.85 -3.57 -7.77
N ARG A 275 20.62 -4.60 -8.13
CA ARG A 275 21.09 -5.57 -7.15
C ARG A 275 22.03 -4.91 -6.15
N LEU A 276 21.87 -5.27 -4.89
CA LEU A 276 22.72 -4.80 -3.82
C LEU A 276 23.97 -5.69 -3.69
N PRO A 277 25.13 -5.12 -3.31
CA PRO A 277 26.36 -5.88 -3.13
C PRO A 277 26.35 -6.64 -1.78
N ARG A 278 25.36 -7.52 -1.58
CA ARG A 278 25.15 -8.25 -0.33
C ARG A 278 26.02 -9.50 -0.25
N ILE A 279 26.45 -9.83 0.97
CA ILE A 279 27.11 -11.08 1.29
C ILE A 279 26.18 -11.86 2.22
N ARG A 280 25.67 -13.00 1.74
CA ARG A 280 24.76 -13.87 2.48
C ARG A 280 24.96 -15.33 2.08
N VAL A 281 24.44 -16.23 2.92
CA VAL A 281 24.30 -17.65 2.56
C VAL A 281 23.13 -17.78 1.60
N ILE A 282 23.33 -18.48 0.49
CA ILE A 282 22.29 -18.82 -0.48
C ILE A 282 22.10 -20.34 -0.37
N GLU A 283 20.88 -20.76 -0.07
CA GLU A 283 20.53 -22.18 -0.10
C GLU A 283 20.74 -22.73 -1.50
N LEU A 284 21.30 -23.93 -1.60
CA LEU A 284 21.68 -24.51 -2.90
C LEU A 284 20.50 -24.59 -3.87
N ASP A 285 19.30 -24.86 -3.38
CA ASP A 285 18.08 -24.95 -4.20
C ASP A 285 17.63 -23.59 -4.76
N ALA A 286 18.04 -22.48 -4.12
CA ALA A 286 17.79 -21.12 -4.57
C ALA A 286 18.96 -20.54 -5.39
N PHE A 287 20.06 -21.28 -5.54
CA PHE A 287 21.23 -20.80 -6.26
C PHE A 287 21.02 -20.83 -7.78
N ASP A 288 21.01 -19.65 -8.40
CA ASP A 288 21.02 -19.47 -9.84
C ASP A 288 22.38 -18.89 -10.30
N PRO A 289 23.21 -19.63 -11.05
CA PRO A 289 24.50 -19.12 -11.51
C PRO A 289 24.38 -17.94 -12.48
N GLU A 290 23.30 -17.83 -13.26
CA GLU A 290 23.10 -16.72 -14.23
C GLU A 290 22.99 -15.36 -13.54
N THR A 291 22.65 -15.36 -12.25
CA THR A 291 22.63 -14.16 -11.41
C THR A 291 24.04 -13.60 -11.12
N PHE A 292 25.10 -14.42 -11.20
CA PHE A 292 26.47 -14.05 -10.80
C PHE A 292 27.47 -13.91 -11.95
N LEU A 293 27.10 -14.31 -13.18
CA LEU A 293 28.00 -14.37 -14.33
C LEU A 293 27.96 -13.14 -15.25
N ARG A 294 27.42 -12.00 -14.77
CA ARG A 294 27.27 -10.77 -15.57
C ARG A 294 28.49 -9.86 -15.52
#